data_AF-A0A847BNW8-F1
#
_entry.id   AF-A0A847BNW8-F1
#
_cell.length_a   1.000
_cell.length_b   1.000
_cell.length_c   1.000
_cell.angle_alpha   90.00
_cell.angle_beta   90.00
_cell.angle_gamma   90.00
#
_symmetry.space_group_name_H-M   'P 1'
#
loop_
_entity.id
_entity.type
_entity.pdbx_description
1 polymer ?
#
loop_
_entity_poly.entity_id
_entity_poly.type
_entity_poly.pdbx_seq_one_letter_code
_entity_poly.pdbx_strand_id
1 'polypeptide(L)' 'MNIKEELISKRLILRPLREDDFAAVHSWSSIPDNVRFMDWGPNREENTRE' A
#
# COMPACT_ATOMS: atom_id res chain seq x y z
N MET A 1 12.54 -12.54 -12.18
CA MET A 1 12.99 -11.35 -11.41
C MET A 1 13.07 -11.77 -9.96
N ASN A 2 14.26 -11.77 -9.34
CA ASN A 2 14.40 -12.17 -7.95
C ASN A 2 14.15 -10.94 -7.06
N ILE A 3 12.90 -10.74 -6.65
CA ILE A 3 12.57 -9.65 -5.73
C ILE A 3 13.09 -10.08 -4.35
N LYS A 4 14.03 -9.31 -3.80
CA LYS A 4 14.48 -9.52 -2.42
C LYS A 4 13.28 -9.36 -1.49
N GLU A 5 13.14 -10.24 -0.49
CA GLU A 5 12.03 -10.16 0.46
C GLU A 5 11.98 -8.83 1.20
N GLU A 6 13.14 -8.20 1.45
CA GLU A 6 13.21 -6.90 2.10
C GLU A 6 14.33 -6.02 1.53
N LEU A 7 14.10 -4.71 1.52
CA LEU A 7 15.10 -3.67 1.27
C LEU A 7 15.25 -2.81 2.53
N ILE A 8 16.44 -2.85 3.13
CA ILE A 8 16.71 -2.21 4.42
C ILE A 8 17.53 -0.93 4.18
N SER A 9 17.10 0.16 4.80
CA SER A 9 17.83 1.42 4.89
C SER A 9 18.03 1.82 6.36
N LYS A 10 18.69 2.96 6.61
CA LYS A 10 18.91 3.45 7.98
C LYS A 10 17.62 3.70 8.77
N ARG A 11 16.50 4.04 8.11
CA ARG A 11 15.25 4.47 8.77
C ARG A 11 14.00 3.70 8.34
N LEU A 12 14.09 2.91 7.28
CA LEU A 12 12.95 2.23 6.66
C LEU A 12 13.34 0.83 6.19
N ILE A 13 12.40 -0.09 6.36
CA ILE A 13 12.41 -1.43 5.78
C ILE A 13 11.26 -1.45 4.77
N LEU A 14 11.56 -1.73 3.50
CA LEU A 14 10.55 -1.99 2.47
C LEU A 14 10.41 -3.49 2.30
N ARG A 15 9.18 -3.98 2.36
CA ARG A 15 8.82 -5.39 2.22
C ARG A 15 7.51 -5.52 1.42
N PRO A 16 7.20 -6.70 0.86
CA PRO A 16 5.88 -6.98 0.33
C PRO A 16 4.78 -6.66 1.36
N LEU A 17 3.65 -6.16 0.86
CA LEU A 17 2.44 -5.99 1.67
C LEU A 17 1.92 -7.35 2.11
N ARG A 18 1.31 -7.37 3.30
CA ARG A 18 0.64 -8.52 3.90
C ARG A 18 -0.79 -8.14 4.25
N GLU A 19 -1.65 -9.13 4.47
CA GLU A 19 -3.07 -8.90 4.77
C GLU A 19 -3.29 -8.04 6.03
N ASP A 20 -2.40 -8.16 7.02
CA ASP A 20 -2.46 -7.38 8.26
C ASP A 20 -2.07 -5.90 8.07
N ASP A 21 -1.49 -5.52 6.93
CA ASP A 21 -1.25 -4.12 6.56
C ASP A 21 -2.52 -3.42 6.08
N PHE A 22 -3.64 -4.14 5.90
CA PHE A 22 -4.89 -3.62 5.33
C PHE A 22 -5.30 -2.28 5.91
N ALA A 23 -5.35 -2.15 7.24
CA ALA A 23 -5.79 -0.92 7.90
C ALA A 23 -4.86 0.27 7.57
N ALA A 24 -3.54 0.02 7.54
CA ALA A 24 -2.56 1.04 7.22
C ALA A 24 -2.65 1.46 5.74
N VAL A 25 -2.81 0.50 4.82
CA VAL A 25 -2.96 0.78 3.39
C VAL A 25 -4.27 1.54 3.12
N HIS A 26 -5.38 1.05 3.68
CA HIS A 26 -6.70 1.65 3.47
C HIS A 26 -6.79 3.07 4.00
N SER A 27 -6.04 3.39 5.08
CA SER A 27 -6.04 4.73 5.68
C SER A 27 -5.61 5.84 4.72
N TRP A 28 -4.77 5.54 3.71
CA TRP A 28 -4.35 6.52 2.73
C TRP A 28 -5.00 6.30 1.35
N SER A 29 -5.26 5.06 0.95
CA SER A 29 -5.81 4.75 -0.38
C SER A 29 -7.30 5.10 -0.52
N SER A 30 -8.02 5.22 0.59
CA SER A 30 -9.42 5.66 0.61
C SER A 30 -9.59 7.19 0.50
N ILE A 31 -8.51 7.96 0.60
CA ILE A 31 -8.56 9.43 0.61
C ILE A 31 -8.43 9.97 -0.83
N PRO A 32 -9.44 10.67 -1.38
CA PRO A 32 -9.41 11.15 -2.78
C PRO A 32 -8.19 12.00 -3.11
N ASP A 33 -7.77 12.88 -2.18
CA ASP A 33 -6.62 13.76 -2.40
C ASP A 33 -5.29 13.01 -2.51
N ASN A 34 -5.14 11.87 -1.81
CA ASN A 34 -3.92 11.06 -1.84
C ASN A 34 -3.77 10.31 -3.16
N VAL A 35 -4.89 9.98 -3.81
CA VAL A 35 -4.93 9.14 -5.02
C VAL A 35 -5.34 9.91 -6.27
N ARG A 36 -5.45 11.24 -6.22
CA ARG A 36 -5.93 12.08 -7.34
C ARG A 36 -5.14 11.96 -8.67
N PHE A 37 -3.95 11.36 -8.63
CA PHE A 37 -3.10 11.12 -9.79
C PHE A 37 -2.91 9.63 -10.09
N MET A 38 -3.57 8.75 -9.36
CA MET A 38 -3.57 7.32 -9.61
C MET A 38 -4.70 6.98 -10.60
N ASP A 39 -4.50 5.95 -11.40
CA ASP A 39 -5.53 5.43 -12.32
C ASP A 39 -6.62 4.61 -11.59
N TRP A 40 -6.60 4.61 -10.25
CA TRP A 40 -7.47 3.84 -9.37
C TRP A 40 -7.80 4.62 -8.10
N GLY A 41 -8.79 4.15 -7.37
CA GLY A 41 -9.28 4.75 -6.13
C GLY A 41 -10.17 5.99 -6.34
N PRO A 42 -10.59 6.68 -5.26
CA PRO A 42 -10.38 6.31 -3.85
C PRO A 42 -10.91 4.92 -3.53
N ASN A 43 -10.09 4.10 -2.89
CA ASN A 43 -10.41 2.70 -2.67
C ASN A 43 -11.54 2.56 -1.63
N ARG A 44 -12.49 1.68 -1.91
CA ARG A 44 -13.32 1.07 -0.86
C ARG A 44 -12.53 -0.06 -0.18
N GLU A 45 -13.05 -0.59 0.93
CA GLU A 45 -12.38 -1.69 1.65
C GLU A 45 -12.14 -2.89 0.73
N GLU A 46 -13.10 -3.21 -0.14
CA GLU A 46 -13.00 -4.34 -1.07
C GLU A 46 -11.83 -4.16 -2.03
N ASN A 47 -11.64 -2.95 -2.57
CA ASN A 47 -10.52 -2.63 -3.47
C ASN A 47 -9.15 -2.68 -2.79
N THR A 48 -9.09 -2.57 -1.45
CA THR A 48 -7.82 -2.61 -0.72
C THR A 48 -7.41 -4.04 -0.33
N ARG A 49 -8.34 -4.99 -0.45
CA ARG A 49 -8.12 -6.42 -0.14
C ARG A 49 -7.81 -7.27 -1.37
N GLU A 50 -8.03 -6.73 -2.57
CA GLU A 50 -7.58 -7.30 -3.85
C GLU A 50 -6.07 -7.13 -4.04
#